data_AF-A0A166WFT4-F1
#
_entry.id   AF-A0A166WFT4-F1
#
_cell.length_a   1.000
_cell.length_b   1.000
_cell.length_c   1.000
_cell.angle_alpha   90.00
_cell.angle_beta   90.00
_cell.angle_gamma   90.00
#
_symmetry.space_group_name_H-M   'P 1'
#
loop_
_entity.id
_entity.type
_entity.pdbx_description
1 polymer ?
#
loop_
_entity_poly.entity_id
_entity_poly.type
_entity_poly.pdbx_seq_one_letter_code
_entity_poly.pdbx_strand_id
1 'polypeptide(L)'
;MASSSSVAAHEVYARQLLPSQRGYPIFIPEPSTTLPPQFVERGVDVGDIGIIMDGSFFFVFSVCAAADDPVNHLGVPDGFQRFHPNERLFSKYPNMHKKGSELTSSSIKKHKTAVEGGVKENECVVCLSRHYPFSHFAR
;
A
#
# COMPACT_ATOMS: atom_id res chain seq x y z
N MET A 1 -20.54 -31.15 2.09
CA MET A 1 -20.62 -29.98 1.19
C MET A 1 -19.45 -29.07 1.51
N ALA A 2 -18.42 -29.02 0.66
CA ALA A 2 -17.33 -28.08 0.83
C ALA A 2 -17.82 -26.71 0.34
N SER A 3 -17.95 -25.74 1.26
CA SER A 3 -18.16 -24.35 0.89
C SER A 3 -16.94 -23.91 0.06
N SER A 4 -17.17 -23.62 -1.21
CA SER A 4 -16.19 -22.93 -2.05
C SER A 4 -16.08 -21.50 -1.52
N SER A 5 -15.28 -21.27 -0.48
CA SER A 5 -14.93 -19.91 -0.08
C SER A 5 -14.20 -19.27 -1.25
N SER A 6 -14.81 -18.30 -1.92
CA SER A 6 -14.07 -17.48 -2.86
C SER A 6 -12.94 -16.82 -2.07
N VAL A 7 -11.71 -17.00 -2.55
CA VAL A 7 -10.55 -16.34 -1.94
C VAL A 7 -10.79 -14.82 -2.07
N ALA A 8 -10.64 -14.09 -0.97
CA ALA A 8 -10.86 -12.64 -0.98
C ALA A 8 -9.94 -11.96 -1.99
N ALA A 9 -10.42 -10.92 -2.69
CA ALA A 9 -9.68 -10.29 -3.78
C ALA A 9 -8.30 -9.78 -3.35
N HIS A 10 -8.19 -9.23 -2.13
CA HIS A 10 -6.93 -8.76 -1.58
C HIS A 10 -5.91 -9.90 -1.36
N GLU A 11 -6.36 -11.10 -1.00
CA GLU A 11 -5.47 -12.28 -0.88
C GLU A 11 -4.98 -12.74 -2.24
N VAL A 12 -5.86 -12.76 -3.25
CA VAL A 12 -5.47 -13.10 -4.63
C VAL A 12 -4.44 -12.10 -5.14
N TYR A 13 -4.70 -10.80 -4.94
CA TYR A 13 -3.79 -9.72 -5.29
C TYR A 13 -2.42 -9.90 -4.64
N ALA A 14 -2.39 -10.17 -3.33
CA ALA A 14 -1.14 -10.36 -2.62
C ALA A 14 -0.37 -11.59 -3.11
N ARG A 15 -1.04 -12.73 -3.26
CA ARG A 15 -0.42 -13.98 -3.76
C ARG A 15 0.18 -13.83 -5.16
N GLN A 16 -0.45 -13.01 -6.02
CA GLN A 16 0.05 -12.80 -7.38
C GLN A 16 1.25 -11.86 -7.45
N LEU A 17 1.34 -10.87 -6.55
CA LEU A 17 2.42 -9.88 -6.57
C LEU A 17 3.63 -10.25 -5.71
N LEU A 18 3.44 -11.03 -4.64
CA LEU A 18 4.54 -11.48 -3.76
C LEU A 18 5.73 -12.10 -4.51
N PRO A 19 5.54 -12.96 -5.55
CA PRO A 19 6.65 -13.51 -6.32
C PRO A 19 7.52 -12.45 -7.03
N SER A 20 7.03 -11.23 -7.20
CA SER A 20 7.79 -10.14 -7.82
C SER A 20 8.91 -9.59 -6.91
N GLN A 21 8.93 -9.95 -5.62
CA GLN A 21 9.96 -9.55 -4.65
C GLN A 21 10.15 -8.04 -4.52
N ARG A 22 9.05 -7.26 -4.62
CA ARG A 22 9.06 -5.79 -4.52
C ARG A 22 8.45 -5.29 -3.21
N GLY A 23 8.60 -6.08 -2.14
CA GLY A 23 7.92 -5.85 -0.86
C GLY A 23 6.55 -6.52 -0.78
N TYR A 24 5.83 -6.24 0.31
CA TYR A 24 4.51 -6.81 0.55
C TYR A 24 3.43 -5.95 -0.15
N PRO A 25 2.62 -6.53 -1.05
CA PRO A 25 1.56 -5.80 -1.74
C PRO A 25 0.38 -5.46 -0.82
N ILE A 26 -0.03 -4.20 -0.79
CA ILE A 26 -1.21 -3.70 -0.07
C ILE A 26 -2.31 -3.43 -1.10
N PHE A 27 -3.51 -3.97 -0.87
CA PHE A 27 -4.61 -3.90 -1.83
C PHE A 27 -5.32 -2.53 -1.80
N ILE A 28 -5.45 -1.94 -0.61
CA ILE A 28 -6.00 -0.60 -0.39
C ILE A 28 -4.87 0.26 0.17
N PRO A 29 -4.08 0.92 -0.70
CA PRO A 29 -2.95 1.74 -0.27
C PRO A 29 -3.38 3.06 0.38
N GLU A 30 -4.61 3.52 0.14
CA GLU A 30 -5.09 4.78 0.67
C GLU A 30 -5.24 4.75 2.20
N PRO A 31 -4.85 5.83 2.91
CA PRO A 31 -5.06 5.93 4.34
C PRO A 31 -6.55 5.99 4.67
N SER A 32 -6.94 5.46 5.83
CA SER A 32 -8.32 5.56 6.30
C SER A 32 -8.75 7.02 6.44
N THR A 33 -9.97 7.33 5.98
CA THR A 33 -10.60 8.66 6.12
C THR A 33 -10.87 9.05 7.57
N THR A 34 -10.78 8.09 8.49
CA THR A 34 -10.94 8.29 9.93
C THR A 34 -9.66 8.81 10.60
N LEU A 35 -8.53 8.82 9.88
CA LEU A 35 -7.27 9.34 10.42
C LEU A 35 -7.25 10.88 10.42
N PRO A 36 -6.67 11.52 11.45
CA PRO A 36 -6.46 12.96 11.43
C PRO A 36 -5.63 13.39 10.22
N PRO A 37 -5.83 14.61 9.68
CA PRO A 37 -5.16 15.07 8.46
C PRO A 37 -3.64 14.94 8.48
N GLN A 38 -3.00 15.18 9.63
CA GLN A 38 -1.56 15.02 9.81
C GLN A 38 -1.03 13.61 9.50
N PHE A 39 -1.84 12.56 9.70
CA PHE A 39 -1.46 11.18 9.38
C PHE A 39 -1.69 10.85 7.91
N VAL A 40 -2.72 11.44 7.30
CA VAL A 40 -2.96 11.34 5.86
C VAL A 40 -1.84 12.01 5.08
N GLU A 41 -1.41 13.20 5.51
CA GLU A 41 -0.31 13.95 4.90
C GLU A 41 1.06 13.28 5.11
N ARG A 42 1.32 12.73 6.30
CA ARG A 42 2.55 11.98 6.59
C ARG A 42 2.62 10.68 5.78
N GLY A 43 1.49 9.99 5.66
CA GLY A 43 1.45 8.63 5.14
C GLY A 43 2.12 7.60 6.07
N VAL A 44 2.31 6.40 5.54
CA VAL A 44 3.10 5.33 6.18
C VAL A 44 4.57 5.59 5.90
N ASP A 45 5.41 5.42 6.91
CA ASP A 45 6.86 5.66 6.84
C ASP A 45 7.65 4.47 7.43
N VAL A 46 8.96 4.47 7.23
CA VAL A 46 9.85 3.43 7.73
C VAL A 46 9.91 3.45 9.26
N GLY A 47 9.64 2.30 9.86
CA GLY A 47 9.52 2.13 11.30
C GLY A 47 8.08 2.15 11.81
N ASP A 48 7.10 2.35 10.92
CA ASP A 48 5.69 2.19 11.29
C ASP A 48 5.36 0.71 11.50
N ILE A 49 4.75 0.45 12.65
CA ILE A 49 4.17 -0.84 13.01
C ILE A 49 2.67 -0.74 12.77
N GLY A 50 2.14 -1.74 12.08
CA GLY A 50 0.71 -1.82 11.79
C GLY A 50 0.25 -3.24 11.52
N ILE A 51 -1.08 -3.36 11.40
CA ILE A 51 -1.78 -4.61 11.12
C ILE A 51 -2.30 -4.55 9.69
N ILE A 52 -2.08 -5.62 8.92
CA ILE A 52 -2.72 -5.77 7.60
C ILE A 52 -3.99 -6.60 7.78
N MET A 53 -5.13 -6.01 7.43
CA MET A 53 -6.44 -6.66 7.56
C MET A 53 -7.33 -6.20 6.39
N ASP A 54 -8.00 -7.16 5.75
CA ASP A 54 -8.89 -6.93 4.60
C ASP A 54 -8.27 -6.13 3.44
N GLY A 55 -6.96 -6.24 3.27
CA GLY A 55 -6.22 -5.55 2.22
C GLY A 55 -5.77 -4.13 2.56
N SER A 56 -6.08 -3.64 3.76
CA SER A 56 -5.68 -2.32 4.28
C SER A 56 -4.58 -2.42 5.33
N PHE A 57 -3.79 -1.35 5.48
CA PHE A 57 -2.83 -1.20 6.57
C PHE A 57 -3.38 -0.30 7.68
N PHE A 58 -3.39 -0.81 8.90
CA PHE A 58 -3.82 -0.10 10.10
C PHE A 58 -2.60 0.24 10.96
N PHE A 59 -2.27 1.53 11.03
CA PHE A 59 -1.18 2.03 11.85
C PHE A 59 -1.45 1.81 13.35
N VAL A 60 -0.41 1.43 14.09
CA VAL A 60 -0.45 1.29 15.55
C VAL A 60 0.48 2.30 16.21
N PHE A 61 1.79 2.24 15.92
CA PHE A 61 2.79 3.21 16.39
C PHE A 61 4.05 3.16 15.51
N SER A 62 4.93 4.15 15.62
CA SER A 62 6.22 4.19 14.94
C SER A 62 7.36 3.95 15.91
N VAL A 63 8.25 3.00 15.61
CA VAL A 63 9.43 2.72 16.43
C VAL A 63 10.49 3.81 16.32
N CYS A 64 10.49 4.56 15.22
CA CYS A 64 11.44 5.63 14.95
C CYS A 64 11.09 6.94 15.66
N ALA A 65 9.87 7.05 16.19
CA ALA A 65 9.37 8.21 16.91
C ALA A 65 9.47 8.02 18.43
N ALA A 66 9.50 9.13 19.17
CA ALA A 66 9.48 9.07 20.63
C ALA A 66 8.09 8.63 21.15
N ALA A 67 8.01 8.16 22.38
CA ALA A 67 6.75 7.71 22.97
C ALA A 67 5.71 8.83 23.10
N ASP A 68 6.19 10.06 23.32
CA ASP A 68 5.42 11.30 23.45
C ASP A 68 5.24 12.05 22.12
N ASP A 69 5.74 11.50 21.02
CA ASP A 69 5.57 12.08 19.68
C ASP A 69 4.08 12.03 19.26
N PRO A 70 3.53 13.10 18.66
CA PRO A 70 2.16 13.11 18.15
C PRO A 70 1.81 11.95 17.23
N VAL A 71 2.78 11.35 16.52
CA VAL A 71 2.52 10.17 15.69
C VAL A 71 2.11 8.96 16.53
N ASN A 72 2.69 8.80 17.73
CA ASN A 72 2.44 7.71 18.67
C ASN A 72 1.25 8.02 19.60
N HIS A 73 0.22 8.70 19.06
CA HIS A 73 -0.99 9.09 19.79
C HIS A 73 -1.81 7.94 20.38
N LEU A 74 -1.71 6.73 19.82
CA LEU A 74 -2.36 5.52 20.35
C LEU A 74 -1.57 4.89 21.51
N GLY A 75 -0.44 5.50 21.88
CA GLY A 75 0.51 4.97 22.85
C GLY A 75 1.52 4.01 22.23
N VAL A 76 2.43 3.54 23.08
CA VAL A 76 3.46 2.55 22.74
C VAL A 76 3.48 1.46 23.82
N PRO A 77 4.01 0.25 23.54
CA PRO A 77 4.11 -0.81 24.54
C PRO A 77 4.94 -0.42 25.77
N ASP A 78 4.70 -1.10 26.89
CA ASP A 78 5.50 -0.92 28.10
C ASP A 78 6.98 -1.21 27.86
N GLY A 79 7.85 -0.35 28.37
CA GLY A 79 9.29 -0.46 28.18
C GLY A 79 9.76 -0.11 26.76
N PHE A 80 8.92 0.56 25.95
CA PHE A 80 9.29 1.01 24.62
C PHE A 80 10.59 1.82 24.63
N GLN A 81 11.52 1.43 23.77
CA GLN A 81 12.73 2.17 23.47
C GLN A 81 12.68 2.59 22.01
N ARG A 82 12.84 3.89 21.78
CA ARG A 82 12.91 4.45 20.43
C ARG A 82 14.05 3.80 19.66
N PHE A 83 13.74 3.31 18.47
CA PHE A 83 14.73 2.88 17.51
C PHE A 83 15.33 4.11 16.83
N HIS A 84 16.66 4.19 16.82
CA HIS A 84 17.39 5.23 16.11
C HIS A 84 17.95 4.62 14.82
N PRO A 85 17.24 4.76 13.69
CA PRO A 85 17.70 4.16 12.46
C PRO A 85 18.99 4.82 11.98
N ASN A 86 19.91 3.99 11.50
CA ASN A 86 21.04 4.48 10.73
C ASN A 86 20.55 4.77 9.30
N GLU A 87 20.66 6.02 8.84
CA GLU A 87 20.20 6.43 7.51
C GLU A 87 20.78 5.59 6.38
N ARG A 88 21.97 4.98 6.58
CA ARG A 88 22.59 4.07 5.61
C ARG A 88 21.80 2.77 5.37
N LEU A 89 20.82 2.45 6.21
CA LEU A 89 19.93 1.31 6.04
C LEU A 89 18.86 1.56 4.98
N PHE A 90 18.61 2.83 4.62
CA PHE A 90 17.51 3.20 3.73
C PHE A 90 18.03 3.57 2.35
N SER A 91 17.50 2.87 1.33
CA SER A 91 17.73 3.22 -0.07
C SER A 91 16.51 3.98 -0.60
N LYS A 92 16.73 5.20 -1.11
CA LYS A 92 15.69 6.01 -1.76
C LYS A 92 15.72 5.79 -3.26
N TYR A 93 14.59 5.38 -3.83
CA TYR A 93 14.44 5.14 -5.27
C TYR A 93 13.39 6.09 -5.87
N PRO A 94 13.76 7.35 -6.21
CA PRO A 94 12.81 8.41 -6.57
C PRO A 94 11.98 8.16 -7.84
N ASN A 95 12.21 7.06 -8.57
CA ASN A 95 11.46 6.67 -9.76
C ASN A 95 11.38 5.15 -9.90
N MET A 96 11.11 4.43 -8.80
CA MET A 96 11.05 2.95 -8.83
C MET A 96 10.14 2.41 -9.94
N HIS A 97 9.07 3.13 -10.25
CA HIS A 97 8.19 2.86 -11.39
C HIS A 97 8.10 4.09 -12.30
N LYS A 98 8.22 3.88 -13.61
CA LYS A 98 8.06 4.97 -14.59
C LYS A 98 6.60 5.43 -14.58
N LYS A 99 6.35 6.73 -14.70
CA LYS A 99 4.98 7.24 -14.84
C LYS A 99 4.27 6.51 -15.98
N GLY A 100 3.11 5.92 -15.70
CA GLY A 100 2.33 5.14 -16.67
C GLY A 100 2.81 3.69 -16.88
N SER A 101 3.80 3.21 -16.12
CA SER A 101 4.12 1.78 -16.10
C SER A 101 3.07 1.01 -15.31
N GLU A 102 2.63 -0.13 -15.84
CA GLU A 102 1.70 -1.05 -15.18
C GLU A 102 2.47 -2.21 -14.56
N LEU A 103 2.03 -2.67 -13.37
CA LEU A 103 2.42 -3.96 -12.82
C LEU A 103 1.40 -5.00 -13.26
N THR A 104 1.83 -5.99 -14.03
CA THR A 104 0.96 -7.06 -14.53
C THR A 104 1.53 -8.41 -14.12
N SER A 105 0.66 -9.40 -13.91
CA SER A 105 1.14 -10.78 -13.81
C SER A 105 1.74 -11.21 -15.14
N SER A 106 2.70 -12.13 -15.11
CA SER A 106 3.39 -12.64 -16.30
C SER A 106 2.45 -13.29 -17.32
N SER A 107 1.27 -13.72 -16.88
CA SER A 107 0.27 -14.41 -17.70
C SER A 107 -0.67 -13.47 -18.45
N ILE A 108 -0.68 -12.17 -18.13
CA ILE A 108 -1.56 -11.19 -18.78
C ILE A 108 -0.86 -10.59 -20.00
N LYS A 109 -1.50 -10.71 -21.17
CA LYS A 109 -1.07 -10.06 -22.41
C LYS A 109 -2.00 -8.89 -22.73
N LYS A 110 -1.43 -7.70 -22.92
CA LYS A 110 -2.17 -6.51 -23.32
C LYS A 110 -2.43 -6.56 -24.83
N HIS A 111 -3.69 -6.58 -25.23
CA HIS A 111 -4.09 -6.38 -26.62
C HIS A 111 -4.52 -4.93 -26.82
N LYS A 112 -3.94 -4.24 -27.81
CA LYS A 112 -4.41 -2.92 -28.23
C LYS A 112 -5.60 -3.12 -29.16
N THR A 113 -6.80 -2.78 -28.72
CA THR A 113 -8.00 -2.82 -29.55
C THR A 113 -8.47 -1.39 -29.78
N ALA A 114 -8.48 -0.94 -31.04
CA ALA A 114 -9.16 0.30 -31.41
C ALA A 114 -10.64 -0.01 -31.57
N VAL A 115 -11.49 0.56 -30.71
CA VAL A 115 -12.95 0.47 -30.84
C VAL A 115 -13.52 1.88 -30.80
N GLU A 116 -14.11 2.31 -31.90
CA GLU A 116 -15.04 3.43 -31.92
C GLU A 116 -16.42 2.89 -31.51
N GLY A 117 -16.88 3.16 -30.29
CA GLY A 117 -18.24 2.80 -29.88
C GLY A 117 -18.48 2.75 -28.37
N GLY A 118 -19.60 3.34 -27.96
CA GLY A 118 -20.01 3.64 -26.57
C GLY A 118 -19.79 2.53 -25.54
N VAL A 119 -19.24 2.92 -24.39
CA VAL A 119 -18.96 2.05 -23.24
C VAL A 119 -20.26 1.74 -22.49
N LYS A 120 -20.58 0.45 -22.35
CA LYS A 120 -21.26 -0.04 -21.14
C LYS A 120 -20.18 -0.60 -20.22
N GLU A 121 -20.07 -0.05 -19.03
CA GLU A 121 -19.12 -0.50 -18.01
C GLU A 121 -19.39 -1.96 -17.65
N ASN A 122 -18.36 -2.79 -17.75
CA ASN A 122 -18.33 -4.10 -17.11
C ASN A 122 -17.55 -3.96 -15.80
N GLU A 123 -18.20 -4.28 -14.68
CA GLU A 123 -17.61 -4.34 -13.34
C GLU A 123 -16.59 -5.49 -13.20
N CYS A 124 -15.46 -5.43 -13.89
CA CYS A 124 -14.26 -6.19 -13.48
C CYS A 124 -12.98 -5.73 -14.20
N VAL A 125 -12.84 -4.42 -14.43
CA VAL A 125 -11.56 -3.86 -14.85
C VAL A 125 -11.10 -2.97 -13.72
N VAL A 126 -10.26 -3.52 -12.83
CA VAL A 126 -9.52 -2.72 -11.85
C VAL A 126 -8.45 -1.94 -12.62
N CYS A 127 -8.89 -0.89 -13.31
CA CYS A 127 -8.03 0.19 -13.77
C CYS A 127 -7.74 1.05 -12.55
N LEU A 128 -6.59 0.82 -11.91
CA LEU A 128 -5.99 1.80 -10.99
C LEU A 128 -5.44 2.98 -11.81
N SER A 129 -6.34 3.71 -12.44
CA SER A 129 -6.09 5.03 -13.03
C SER A 129 -6.96 6.05 -12.32
N ARG A 130 -6.90 6.09 -10.98
CA ARG A 130 -7.21 7.32 -10.26
C ARG A 130 -5.89 8.04 -10.02
N HIS A 131 -5.74 9.15 -10.71
CA HIS A 131 -4.60 10.05 -10.64
C HIS A 131 -4.57 10.63 -9.22
N TYR A 132 -3.76 10.04 -8.35
CA TYR A 132 -3.28 10.70 -7.15
C TYR A 132 -1.75 10.76 -7.21
N PRO A 133 -1.13 11.90 -6.90
CA PRO A 133 0.32 12.01 -6.90
C PRO A 133 0.88 11.08 -5.82
N PHE A 134 1.55 10.01 -6.25
CA PHE A 134 2.44 9.15 -5.45
C PHE A 134 3.71 9.91 -4.98
N SER A 135 3.57 11.18 -4.59
CA SER A 135 4.70 12.09 -4.32
C SER A 135 5.19 12.10 -2.88
N HIS A 136 4.62 11.27 -1.98
CA HIS A 136 4.92 11.40 -0.55
C HIS A 136 5.51 10.16 0.14
N PHE A 137 5.78 9.06 -0.57
CA PHE A 137 6.42 7.88 0.04
C PHE A 137 7.96 7.96 0.14
N ALA A 138 8.55 9.14 -0.06
CA ALA A 138 9.96 9.36 0.17
C ALA A 138 10.21 10.83 0.47
N ARG A 139 10.33 11.16 1.76
CA ARG A 139 11.14 12.31 2.17
C ARG A 139 12.40 11.86 2.86
#